data_AF-A0A970MRI4-F1
#
_entry.id   AF-A0A970MRI4-F1
#
_cell.length_a   1.000
_cell.length_b   1.000
_cell.length_c   1.000
_cell.angle_alpha   90.00
_cell.angle_beta   90.00
_cell.angle_gamma   90.00
#
_symmetry.space_group_name_H-M   'P 1'
#
loop_
_entity.id
_entity.type
_entity.pdbx_description
1 polymer ?
#
loop_
_entity_poly.entity_id
_entity_poly.type
_entity_poly.pdbx_seq_one_letter_code
_entity_poly.pdbx_strand_id
1 'polypeptide(L)' 'MSLNKIQNHFSKSIEVKKAFLESKDLQLKIEKIVEVLVETFRSGNKLMLCGNGGSAADAQHIAAEFS' A
#
# COMPACT_ATOMS: atom_id res chain seq x y z
N MET A 1 24.25 -8.05 -18.97
CA MET A 1 23.18 -8.93 -18.45
C MET A 1 22.55 -8.42 -17.15
N SER A 2 23.33 -7.95 -16.16
CA SER A 2 22.80 -7.36 -14.91
C SER A 2 22.05 -6.03 -15.13
N LEU A 3 22.61 -5.10 -15.92
CA LEU A 3 22.03 -3.77 -16.15
C LEU A 3 20.59 -3.84 -16.73
N ASN A 4 20.37 -4.71 -17.73
CA ASN A 4 19.05 -4.91 -18.33
C ASN A 4 18.02 -5.44 -17.32
N LYS A 5 18.43 -6.30 -16.38
CA LYS A 5 17.53 -6.80 -15.33
C LYS A 5 17.14 -5.68 -14.37
N ILE A 6 18.11 -4.86 -13.95
CA ILE A 6 17.87 -3.70 -13.08
C ILE A 6 16.88 -2.75 -13.78
N GLN A 7 17.18 -2.33 -15.01
CA GLN A 7 16.31 -1.46 -15.79
C GLN A 7 14.89 -2.03 -15.92
N ASN A 8 14.77 -3.34 -16.23
CA ASN A 8 13.48 -3.99 -16.32
C ASN A 8 12.68 -3.98 -15.01
N HIS A 9 13.33 -4.18 -13.84
CA HIS A 9 12.64 -4.08 -12.55
C HIS A 9 12.08 -2.68 -12.30
N PHE A 10 12.86 -1.64 -12.59
CA PHE A 10 12.42 -0.26 -12.45
C PHE A 10 11.31 0.08 -13.47
N SER A 11 11.45 -0.33 -14.74
CA SER A 11 10.42 -0.13 -15.76
C SER A 11 9.08 -0.77 -15.37
N LYS A 12 9.10 -2.01 -14.86
CA LYS A 12 7.89 -2.69 -14.37
C LYS A 12 7.26 -1.97 -13.17
N SER A 13 8.06 -1.49 -12.23
CA SER A 13 7.58 -0.71 -11.08
C SER A 13 6.91 0.60 -11.52
N ILE A 14 7.46 1.26 -12.55
CA ILE A 14 6.88 2.46 -13.16
C ILE A 14 5.55 2.13 -13.86
N GLU A 15 5.51 1.06 -14.63
CA GLU A 15 4.32 0.63 -15.35
C GLU A 15 3.14 0.39 -14.41
N VAL A 16 3.34 -0.36 -13.31
CA VAL A 16 2.29 -0.60 -12.31
C VAL A 16 1.82 0.71 -11.66
N LYS A 17 2.73 1.65 -11.38
CA LYS A 17 2.36 2.96 -10.82
C LYS A 17 1.58 3.82 -11.82
N LYS A 18 1.93 3.79 -13.11
CA LYS A 18 1.15 4.45 -14.16
C LYS A 18 -0.24 3.83 -14.28
N ALA A 19 -0.33 2.50 -14.29
CA ALA A 19 -1.62 1.82 -14.33
C ALA A 19 -2.51 2.18 -13.13
N PHE A 20 -1.92 2.40 -11.96
CA PHE A 20 -2.65 2.90 -10.79
C PHE A 20 -3.18 4.34 -11.00
N LEU A 21 -2.39 5.25 -11.59
CA LEU A 21 -2.84 6.62 -11.89
C LEU A 21 -4.01 6.65 -12.87
N GLU A 22 -4.08 5.71 -13.81
CA GLU A 22 -5.20 5.59 -14.75
C GLU A 22 -6.42 4.86 -14.16
N SER A 23 -6.28 4.22 -12.99
CA SER A 23 -7.35 3.44 -12.36
C SER A 23 -8.12 4.23 -11.30
N LYS A 24 -9.19 4.91 -11.74
CA LYS A 24 -10.07 5.67 -10.85
C LYS A 24 -10.76 4.78 -9.79
N ASP A 25 -11.09 3.53 -10.14
CA ASP A 25 -11.69 2.57 -9.20
C ASP A 25 -10.76 2.24 -8.03
N LEU A 26 -9.47 2.00 -8.29
CA LEU A 26 -8.50 1.75 -7.23
C LEU A 26 -8.29 2.97 -6.34
N GLN A 27 -8.30 4.17 -6.93
CA GLN A 27 -8.18 5.42 -6.18
C GLN A 27 -9.38 5.63 -5.23
N LEU A 28 -10.60 5.42 -5.73
CA LEU A 28 -11.82 5.51 -4.91
C LEU A 28 -11.86 4.45 -3.80
N LYS A 29 -11.32 3.24 -4.05
CA LYS A 29 -11.19 2.21 -3.01
C LYS A 29 -10.24 2.63 -1.90
N ILE A 30 -9.11 3.27 -2.22
CA ILE A 30 -8.17 3.77 -1.22
C ILE A 30 -8.82 4.88 -0.39
N GLU A 31 -9.51 5.83 -1.03
CA GLU A 31 -10.26 6.89 -0.33
C GLU A 31 -11.26 6.30 0.68
N LYS A 32 -12.06 5.32 0.24
CA LYS A 32 -13.01 4.63 1.11
C LYS A 32 -12.33 3.90 2.27
N ILE A 33 -11.18 3.26 2.06
CA ILE A 33 -10.42 2.60 3.14
C ILE A 33 -9.98 3.65 4.17
N VAL A 34 -9.49 4.81 3.72
CA VAL A 34 -9.07 5.90 4.61
C VAL A 34 -10.25 6.42 5.43
N GLU A 35 -11.41 6.64 4.83
CA GLU A 35 -12.63 7.05 5.54
C GLU A 35 -13.00 6.06 6.66
N VAL A 36 -13.00 4.76 6.35
CA VAL A 36 -13.29 3.70 7.32
C VAL A 36 -12.28 3.68 8.47
N LEU A 37 -10.99 3.85 8.18
CA LEU A 37 -9.95 3.88 9.20
C LEU A 37 -10.10 5.11 10.13
N VAL A 38 -10.39 6.28 9.56
CA VAL A 38 -10.62 7.51 10.34
C VAL A 38 -11.81 7.34 11.28
N GLU A 39 -12.93 6.81 10.78
CA GLU A 39 -14.09 6.52 11.62
C GLU A 39 -13.76 5.51 12.72
N THR A 40 -13.07 4.42 12.36
CA THR A 40 -12.64 3.37 13.31
C THR A 40 -11.86 3.97 14.48
N PHE A 41 -10.87 4.81 14.22
CA PHE A 41 -10.09 5.46 15.27
C PHE A 41 -10.89 6.47 16.08
N ARG A 42 -11.75 7.28 15.44
CA ARG A 42 -12.64 8.24 16.14
C ARG A 42 -13.61 7.54 17.09
N SER A 43 -14.05 6.34 16.75
CA SER A 43 -14.90 5.51 17.60
C SER A 43 -14.13 4.78 18.72
N GLY A 44 -12.83 5.04 18.89
CA GLY A 44 -12.00 4.40 19.91
C GLY A 44 -11.62 2.96 19.60
N ASN A 45 -11.82 2.51 18.35
CA ASN A 45 -11.39 1.19 17.90
C ASN A 45 -9.92 1.24 17.42
N LYS A 46 -9.41 0.08 17.00
CA LYS A 46 -8.02 -0.09 16.58
C LYS A 46 -7.91 -0.75 15.21
N LEU A 47 -6.80 -0.51 14.53
CA LEU A 47 -6.39 -1.19 13.31
C LEU A 47 -5.51 -2.40 13.67
N MET A 48 -5.84 -3.57 13.13
CA MET A 48 -5.03 -4.79 13.25
C MET A 48 -4.46 -5.13 11.87
N LEU A 49 -3.14 -5.28 11.77
CA LEU A 49 -2.43 -5.57 10.52
C LEU A 49 -1.77 -6.94 10.59
N CYS A 50 -1.80 -7.68 9.48
CA CYS A 50 -1.11 -8.96 9.34
C CYS A 50 -0.63 -9.16 7.91
N GLY A 51 0.40 -9.98 7.74
CA GLY A 51 1.01 -10.29 6.46
C GLY A 51 2.04 -11.41 6.60
N ASN A 52 2.51 -11.95 5.47
CA ASN A 52 3.52 -13.00 5.42
C ASN A 52 4.74 -12.51 4.60
N GLY A 53 5.96 -12.88 5.02
CA GLY A 53 7.19 -12.49 4.32
C GLY A 53 7.35 -10.96 4.24
N GLY A 54 7.57 -10.42 3.04
CA GLY A 54 7.70 -8.97 2.84
C GLY A 54 6.48 -8.16 3.30
N SER A 55 5.27 -8.68 3.13
CA SER A 55 4.05 -8.01 3.60
C SER A 55 3.91 -8.01 5.13
N ALA A 56 4.60 -8.92 5.84
CA ALA A 56 4.70 -8.82 7.30
C ALA A 56 5.56 -7.61 7.71
N ALA A 57 6.63 -7.32 6.94
CA ALA A 57 7.46 -6.14 7.14
C ALA A 57 6.68 -4.84 6.88
N ASP A 58 5.82 -4.79 5.86
CA ASP A 58 4.93 -3.66 5.62
C ASP A 58 3.88 -3.52 6.74
N ALA A 59 3.27 -4.64 7.19
CA ALA A 59 2.29 -4.63 8.27
C ALA A 59 2.87 -4.05 9.57
N GLN A 60 4.08 -4.46 9.97
CA GLN A 60 4.74 -3.89 11.15
C GLN A 60 5.19 -2.43 10.93
N HIS A 61 5.60 -2.05 9.71
CA HIS A 61 6.00 -0.68 9.40
C HIS A 61 4.82 0.27 9.56
N ILE A 62 3.68 -0.05 8.93
CA ILE A 62 2.46 0.72 9.07
C ILE A 62 2.01 0.76 10.54
N ALA A 63 2.05 -0.36 11.26
CA ALA A 63 1.68 -0.38 12.68
C ALA A 63 2.54 0.57 13.53
N ALA A 64 3.84 0.67 13.23
CA ALA A 64 4.77 1.57 13.91
C ALA A 64 4.56 3.05 13.57
N GLU A 65 3.96 3.37 12.43
CA GLU A 65 3.60 4.76 12.10
C GLU A 65 2.43 5.29 12.95
N PHE A 66 1.63 4.41 13.56
CA PHE A 66 0.48 4.76 14.42
C PHE A 66 0.79 4.78 15.93
N SER A 67 2.04 4.53 16.33
CA SER A 67 2.47 4.48 17.74
C SER A 67 3.08 5.76 18.27
#